data_AF-W9XXY4-F1
#
_entry.id   AF-W9XXY4-F1
#
_cell.length_a   1.000
_cell.length_b   1.000
_cell.length_c   1.000
_cell.angle_alpha   90.00
_cell.angle_beta   90.00
_cell.angle_gamma   90.00
#
_symmetry.space_group_name_H-M   'P 1'
#
loop_
_entity.id
_entity.type
_entity.pdbx_description
1 polymer ?
#
loop_
_entity_poly.entity_id
_entity_poly.type
_entity_poly.pdbx_seq_one_letter_code
_entity_poly.pdbx_strand_id
1 'polypeptide(L)'
;MEDLGRPESLKAGYPQANSEPRMEELQSDGSPTKLERGENGFDAEHSKRKDSGAFVTTVQSDCGGLPPYSKEEKVESLSQETEPKVAPNGVSTLHQKIAEAGLSQTNRNTQSRAGSKIRALIVDIGDVLCNWTAPESLPIAPAMLQRFRKTQLWYEYDLGLITQAECYGRLAEQYGVSTSDVAAAFDKARDSLLPNKAVFESLRRLKASYPETLKMYLMSNIPAAEWQALRQNGDFDWSLFDGFFTSSEAGMCKPELRFYRHVLQQIGLNPTDVVLVDDNSENVLAARSLGIKSLRFTGPEGLNQFFKTIFHDPIASGFEFLKSNAKEMWSVTPQGREVRDNFAQLFLYEAAGDINLVTMTFYERTWNYYIEKPIDTVEKHPDDIDTTSLAMILLPNDVEKANDILDEILRYTNADGIVMTYFDNKRPRVDPAVCVNALRFFYKYSRGNTLALQPTKDWISDVLFYRAYLDGTYYYPTGDVFLYLFSRLLTANPESDIYRRTASLLRERLQERIGTSGDALELAMRVIACLEMGIKNEVDLRKLEMSQQEDGGWEVGWLCQTGKTSLKIGNRGLTTALAVKAIEMARKTR
;
A
#
# COMPACT_ATOMS: atom_id res chain seq x y z
N MET A 1 7.15 -5.71 -75.31
CA MET A 1 6.42 -6.57 -76.25
C MET A 1 5.94 -7.77 -75.44
N GLU A 2 4.61 -7.93 -75.39
CA GLU A 2 3.81 -9.14 -75.07
C GLU A 2 3.98 -9.73 -73.66
N ASP A 3 3.01 -9.70 -72.72
CA ASP A 3 1.56 -10.01 -72.72
C ASP A 3 1.23 -11.52 -72.79
N LEU A 4 0.09 -11.88 -72.17
CA LEU A 4 -0.57 -13.19 -71.94
C LEU A 4 -0.30 -13.80 -70.54
N GLY A 5 -1.27 -14.14 -69.68
CA GLY A 5 -2.73 -14.18 -69.76
C GLY A 5 -3.31 -14.91 -68.51
N ARG A 6 -4.55 -14.57 -68.12
CA ARG A 6 -5.36 -15.18 -67.01
C ARG A 6 -5.73 -16.66 -67.27
N PRO A 7 -6.30 -17.40 -66.28
CA PRO A 7 -7.77 -17.44 -66.04
C PRO A 7 -8.16 -17.45 -64.52
N GLU A 8 -9.17 -16.73 -64.04
CA GLU A 8 -10.62 -17.03 -63.93
C GLU A 8 -11.10 -18.02 -62.81
N SER A 9 -11.83 -17.41 -61.84
CA SER A 9 -12.94 -17.83 -60.97
C SER A 9 -13.50 -19.28 -60.92
N LEU A 10 -13.91 -19.73 -59.71
CA LEU A 10 -15.31 -20.09 -59.34
C LEU A 10 -15.49 -20.71 -57.91
N LYS A 11 -16.36 -20.06 -57.11
CA LYS A 11 -17.47 -20.54 -56.25
C LYS A 11 -17.34 -21.51 -55.03
N ALA A 12 -18.11 -21.11 -54.00
CA ALA A 12 -18.95 -21.85 -53.03
C ALA A 12 -18.24 -22.52 -51.81
N GLY A 13 -18.78 -22.50 -50.59
CA GLY A 13 -20.06 -22.02 -50.07
C GLY A 13 -20.13 -22.15 -48.53
N TYR A 14 -20.89 -21.26 -47.89
CA TYR A 14 -21.29 -21.32 -46.48
C TYR A 14 -22.65 -22.05 -46.35
N PRO A 15 -22.91 -22.84 -45.30
CA PRO A 15 -24.26 -23.23 -44.93
C PRO A 15 -24.83 -22.32 -43.83
N GLN A 16 -26.02 -21.78 -44.09
CA GLN A 16 -26.97 -21.27 -43.10
C GLN A 16 -27.85 -22.42 -42.58
N ALA A 17 -28.27 -22.34 -41.31
CA ALA A 17 -29.54 -22.90 -40.85
C ALA A 17 -30.15 -21.97 -39.79
N ASN A 18 -31.31 -21.42 -40.12
CA ASN A 18 -32.23 -20.67 -39.26
C ASN A 18 -33.10 -21.62 -38.42
N SER A 19 -33.48 -21.20 -37.22
CA SER A 19 -34.88 -21.26 -36.76
C SER A 19 -35.07 -20.43 -35.48
N GLU A 20 -35.82 -19.33 -35.59
CA GLU A 20 -36.49 -18.63 -34.47
C GLU A 20 -37.63 -19.50 -33.89
N PRO A 21 -38.18 -19.12 -32.73
CA PRO A 21 -39.50 -18.47 -32.80
C PRO A 21 -39.63 -17.20 -31.96
N ARG A 22 -40.67 -16.43 -32.32
CA ARG A 22 -41.04 -15.09 -31.85
C ARG A 22 -42.15 -15.12 -30.77
N MET A 23 -42.10 -14.09 -29.91
CA MET A 23 -43.19 -13.34 -29.23
C MET A 23 -43.94 -14.00 -28.07
N GLU A 24 -43.87 -13.37 -26.88
CA GLU A 24 -45.06 -12.87 -26.19
C GLU A 24 -44.71 -11.69 -25.27
N GLU A 25 -45.43 -10.58 -25.45
CA GLU A 25 -45.46 -9.37 -24.62
C GLU A 25 -46.33 -9.61 -23.38
N LEU A 26 -45.92 -9.10 -22.21
CA LEU A 26 -46.84 -8.83 -21.11
C LEU A 26 -46.38 -7.57 -20.35
N GLN A 27 -47.20 -6.54 -20.45
CA GLN A 27 -47.19 -5.31 -19.65
C GLN A 27 -47.91 -5.55 -18.31
N SER A 28 -47.39 -4.97 -17.23
CA SER A 28 -48.12 -4.35 -16.10
C SER A 28 -47.08 -3.84 -15.09
N ASP A 29 -46.81 -2.55 -14.98
CA ASP A 29 -47.56 -1.51 -14.25
C ASP A 29 -47.48 -1.65 -12.71
N GLY A 30 -47.10 -0.56 -12.04
CA GLY A 30 -47.17 -0.43 -10.56
C GLY A 30 -45.87 -0.01 -9.85
N SER A 31 -45.70 1.30 -9.66
CA SER A 31 -45.00 1.93 -8.51
C SER A 31 -45.93 3.02 -7.95
N PRO A 32 -45.69 3.70 -6.81
CA PRO A 32 -44.91 3.39 -5.60
C PRO A 32 -45.74 3.64 -4.30
N THR A 33 -45.22 3.30 -3.11
CA THR A 33 -45.69 3.93 -1.85
C THR A 33 -44.52 4.28 -0.92
N LYS A 34 -44.32 5.58 -0.73
CA LYS A 34 -43.80 6.21 0.49
C LYS A 34 -44.87 6.15 1.58
N LEU A 35 -44.47 6.00 2.84
CA LEU A 35 -45.13 6.69 3.96
C LEU A 35 -44.18 6.82 5.15
N GLU A 36 -44.33 7.97 5.80
CA GLU A 36 -43.50 8.57 6.84
C GLU A 36 -43.80 8.09 8.27
N ARG A 37 -42.86 8.43 9.16
CA ARG A 37 -42.99 8.85 10.58
C ARG A 37 -43.44 7.83 11.65
N GLY A 38 -42.66 7.86 12.74
CA GLY A 38 -43.04 7.35 14.05
C GLY A 38 -41.91 7.53 15.05
N GLU A 39 -41.82 8.73 15.64
CA GLU A 39 -41.08 8.99 16.89
C GLU A 39 -41.63 8.12 18.03
N ASN A 40 -40.75 7.67 18.93
CA ASN A 40 -40.88 7.82 20.39
C ASN A 40 -39.77 7.04 21.10
N GLY A 41 -38.99 7.74 21.91
CA GLY A 41 -38.13 7.13 22.91
C GLY A 41 -38.92 6.58 24.10
N PHE A 42 -38.26 5.80 24.96
CA PHE A 42 -38.25 5.97 26.40
C PHE A 42 -37.26 4.99 27.06
N ASP A 43 -36.66 5.50 28.13
CA ASP A 43 -35.62 4.95 28.97
C ASP A 43 -36.01 3.73 29.84
N ALA A 44 -34.93 3.10 30.34
CA ALA A 44 -34.71 2.66 31.72
C ALA A 44 -35.30 1.34 32.27
N GLU A 45 -34.33 0.54 32.73
CA GLU A 45 -34.21 -0.06 34.07
C GLU A 45 -34.85 -1.41 34.45
N HIS A 46 -33.93 -2.29 34.89
CA HIS A 46 -33.97 -3.14 36.08
C HIS A 46 -35.23 -3.96 36.38
N SER A 47 -35.08 -5.29 36.42
CA SER A 47 -35.16 -6.02 37.70
C SER A 47 -34.81 -7.52 37.55
N LYS A 48 -34.12 -8.01 38.58
CA LYS A 48 -33.77 -9.41 38.85
C LYS A 48 -34.98 -10.23 39.31
N ARG A 49 -34.97 -11.53 38.99
CA ARG A 49 -35.38 -12.71 39.83
C ARG A 49 -35.13 -13.97 38.99
N LYS A 50 -34.14 -14.82 39.28
CA LYS A 50 -34.05 -15.90 40.29
C LYS A 50 -35.29 -16.79 40.41
N ASP A 51 -35.12 -18.03 39.94
CA ASP A 51 -35.38 -19.33 40.60
C ASP A 51 -35.51 -20.38 39.49
N SER A 52 -35.20 -21.67 39.62
CA SER A 52 -34.54 -22.53 40.60
C SER A 52 -34.49 -23.92 39.93
N GLY A 53 -33.58 -24.81 40.33
CA GLY A 53 -33.52 -26.16 39.76
C GLY A 53 -32.27 -26.93 40.17
N ALA A 54 -32.23 -27.33 41.42
CA ALA A 54 -31.19 -28.17 42.01
C ALA A 54 -31.35 -29.64 41.59
N PHE A 55 -30.24 -30.37 41.45
CA PHE A 55 -30.13 -31.74 41.99
C PHE A 55 -28.73 -31.98 42.54
N VAL A 56 -28.72 -32.55 43.74
CA VAL A 56 -27.61 -32.82 44.64
C VAL A 56 -27.17 -34.27 44.47
N THR A 57 -25.86 -34.54 44.54
CA THR A 57 -25.37 -35.66 45.36
C THR A 57 -23.94 -35.41 45.82
N THR A 58 -23.80 -35.35 47.14
CA THR A 58 -22.60 -35.12 47.94
C THR A 58 -21.95 -36.46 48.30
N VAL A 59 -20.62 -36.52 48.39
CA VAL A 59 -19.94 -37.27 49.46
C VAL A 59 -18.80 -36.41 50.01
N GLN A 60 -18.92 -36.07 51.30
CA GLN A 60 -17.89 -35.46 52.15
C GLN A 60 -16.89 -36.51 52.62
N SER A 61 -15.66 -36.07 52.92
CA SER A 61 -15.03 -36.37 54.21
C SER A 61 -14.11 -35.23 54.62
N ASP A 62 -14.49 -34.60 55.73
CA ASP A 62 -13.75 -33.66 56.60
C ASP A 62 -12.45 -34.32 57.14
N CYS A 63 -11.50 -33.70 57.86
CA CYS A 63 -11.44 -32.54 58.78
C CYS A 63 -9.99 -31.97 58.72
N GLY A 64 -9.74 -30.66 58.85
CA GLY A 64 -9.62 -29.89 60.12
C GLY A 64 -8.13 -29.71 60.48
N GLY A 65 -7.58 -28.61 61.02
CA GLY A 65 -8.03 -27.31 61.52
C GLY A 65 -6.76 -26.54 61.99
N LEU A 66 -6.85 -25.20 61.98
CA LEU A 66 -5.85 -24.13 62.21
C LEU A 66 -5.42 -23.95 63.71
N PRO A 67 -4.74 -22.85 64.18
CA PRO A 67 -3.58 -22.02 63.76
C PRO A 67 -2.54 -21.81 64.94
N PRO A 68 -2.01 -20.59 65.26
CA PRO A 68 -0.71 -20.00 64.85
C PRO A 68 0.25 -19.70 66.04
N TYR A 69 1.51 -19.29 65.83
CA TYR A 69 2.20 -18.32 66.71
C TYR A 69 3.51 -17.78 66.09
N SER A 70 3.79 -16.53 66.44
CA SER A 70 4.84 -15.61 65.99
C SER A 70 6.12 -15.59 66.84
N LYS A 71 7.27 -15.30 66.21
CA LYS A 71 8.34 -14.32 66.58
C LYS A 71 9.78 -14.84 66.44
N GLU A 72 10.53 -14.09 65.62
CA GLU A 72 11.91 -13.57 65.78
C GLU A 72 13.00 -14.46 66.42
N GLU A 73 14.05 -14.75 65.65
CA GLU A 73 15.43 -14.48 66.07
C GLU A 73 16.41 -14.40 64.88
N LYS A 74 17.30 -13.40 64.95
CA LYS A 74 18.42 -13.14 64.02
C LYS A 74 19.52 -14.19 64.18
N VAL A 75 20.04 -14.70 63.06
CA VAL A 75 21.44 -15.17 62.97
C VAL A 75 22.01 -14.77 61.60
N GLU A 76 23.03 -13.90 61.62
CA GLU A 76 23.95 -13.70 60.50
C GLU A 76 24.85 -14.93 60.34
N SER A 77 24.99 -15.46 59.12
CA SER A 77 26.29 -15.98 58.66
C SER A 77 26.31 -16.15 57.13
N LEU A 78 27.47 -15.82 56.57
CA LEU A 78 27.84 -15.80 55.17
C LEU A 78 27.68 -17.17 54.47
N SER A 79 27.09 -17.21 53.27
CA SER A 79 27.61 -18.03 52.15
C SER A 79 27.07 -17.58 50.79
N GLN A 80 28.01 -17.22 49.94
CA GLN A 80 27.99 -16.98 48.48
C GLN A 80 26.83 -17.62 47.69
N GLU A 81 26.08 -16.77 46.98
CA GLU A 81 25.26 -17.14 45.83
C GLU A 81 26.18 -17.52 44.65
N THR A 82 25.89 -18.67 44.03
CA THR A 82 26.53 -19.11 42.79
C THR A 82 25.60 -18.81 41.62
N GLU A 83 25.93 -17.78 40.85
CA GLU A 83 25.37 -17.55 39.51
C GLU A 83 25.80 -18.68 38.54
N PRO A 84 24.94 -19.10 37.59
CA PRO A 84 25.38 -19.95 36.50
C PRO A 84 26.22 -19.14 35.51
N LYS A 85 27.50 -19.50 35.38
CA LYS A 85 28.47 -18.94 34.43
C LYS A 85 27.99 -19.10 32.99
N VAL A 86 27.64 -17.99 32.36
CA VAL A 86 27.60 -17.82 30.90
C VAL A 86 29.04 -17.68 30.42
N ALA A 87 29.47 -18.50 29.46
CA ALA A 87 30.76 -18.36 28.80
C ALA A 87 30.66 -17.33 27.66
N PRO A 88 31.45 -16.23 27.65
CA PRO A 88 31.52 -15.33 26.51
C PRO A 88 32.85 -15.55 25.79
N ASN A 89 32.86 -16.09 24.57
CA ASN A 89 33.97 -15.93 23.63
C ASN A 89 33.64 -16.28 22.15
N GLY A 90 32.36 -16.39 21.77
CA GLY A 90 31.95 -16.66 20.38
C GLY A 90 31.12 -15.56 19.68
N VAL A 91 30.55 -14.62 20.45
CA VAL A 91 29.54 -13.67 19.92
C VAL A 91 30.18 -12.44 19.26
N SER A 92 31.35 -12.02 19.73
CA SER A 92 32.07 -10.83 19.22
C SER A 92 32.58 -11.00 17.78
N THR A 93 33.08 -12.20 17.45
CA THR A 93 33.67 -12.50 16.13
C THR A 93 32.62 -12.66 15.03
N LEU A 94 31.39 -13.09 15.36
CA LEU A 94 30.29 -13.20 14.40
C LEU A 94 29.70 -11.82 14.04
N HIS A 95 29.56 -10.91 15.02
CA HIS A 95 29.14 -9.53 14.78
C HIS A 95 30.13 -8.80 13.86
N GLN A 96 31.44 -8.99 14.07
CA GLN A 96 32.48 -8.46 13.18
C GLN A 96 32.41 -9.05 11.78
N LYS A 97 32.27 -10.38 11.64
CA LYS A 97 32.16 -11.05 10.33
C LYS A 97 30.90 -10.63 9.55
N ILE A 98 29.79 -10.38 10.24
CA ILE A 98 28.56 -9.89 9.61
C ILE A 98 28.70 -8.42 9.20
N ALA A 99 29.32 -7.57 10.03
CA ALA A 99 29.61 -6.19 9.67
C ALA A 99 30.51 -6.11 8.42
N GLU A 100 31.54 -6.95 8.34
CA GLU A 100 32.45 -7.03 7.19
C GLU A 100 31.78 -7.61 5.93
N ALA A 101 30.93 -8.64 6.05
CA ALA A 101 30.16 -9.18 4.93
C ALA A 101 29.07 -8.21 4.43
N GLY A 102 28.43 -7.47 5.34
CA GLY A 102 27.43 -6.43 5.02
C GLY A 102 28.01 -5.20 4.33
N LEU A 103 29.27 -4.85 4.62
CA LEU A 103 30.00 -3.76 3.96
C LEU A 103 30.34 -4.07 2.48
N SER A 104 30.46 -5.35 2.11
CA SER A 104 30.75 -5.75 0.72
C SER A 104 29.53 -5.67 -0.21
N GLN A 105 28.31 -5.85 0.33
CA GLN A 105 27.07 -5.74 -0.45
C GLN A 105 26.50 -4.31 -0.51
N THR A 106 26.74 -3.48 0.51
CA THR A 106 26.21 -2.11 0.60
C THR A 106 26.85 -1.13 -0.40
N ASN A 107 28.09 -1.38 -0.86
CA ASN A 107 28.82 -0.49 -1.77
C ASN A 107 28.37 -0.51 -3.25
N ARG A 108 27.31 -1.26 -3.62
CA ARG A 108 26.78 -1.27 -5.00
C ARG A 108 25.51 -0.44 -5.24
N ASN A 109 24.92 0.16 -4.21
CA ASN A 109 23.61 0.84 -4.33
C ASN A 109 23.60 2.34 -3.99
N THR A 110 24.70 3.06 -4.23
CA THR A 110 24.73 4.52 -4.22
C THR A 110 24.66 5.10 -5.64
N GLN A 111 23.71 4.61 -6.44
CA GLN A 111 23.24 5.38 -7.59
C GLN A 111 22.08 6.28 -7.14
N SER A 112 22.28 7.58 -7.36
CA SER A 112 21.31 8.68 -7.22
C SER A 112 19.86 8.21 -7.36
N ARG A 113 19.15 8.15 -6.23
CA ARG A 113 17.70 7.89 -6.20
C ARG A 113 16.99 9.10 -6.78
N ALA A 114 16.60 9.02 -8.04
CA ALA A 114 15.77 10.01 -8.72
C ALA A 114 14.34 9.96 -8.17
N GLY A 115 14.12 10.59 -7.01
CA GLY A 115 12.78 10.99 -6.58
C GLY A 115 12.19 11.98 -7.59
N SER A 116 10.88 11.92 -7.79
CA SER A 116 10.12 12.86 -8.62
C SER A 116 10.38 14.29 -8.14
N LYS A 117 11.25 15.03 -8.83
CA LYS A 117 11.68 16.39 -8.45
C LYS A 117 10.68 17.43 -8.92
N ILE A 118 9.44 17.34 -8.44
CA ILE A 118 8.45 18.41 -8.65
C ILE A 118 8.96 19.68 -7.97
N ARG A 119 8.99 20.78 -8.73
CA ARG A 119 9.49 22.08 -8.28
C ARG A 119 8.40 23.14 -8.25
N ALA A 120 7.29 22.93 -8.95
CA ALA A 120 6.17 23.87 -8.91
C ALA A 120 4.80 23.20 -8.86
N LEU A 121 3.90 23.86 -8.15
CA LEU A 121 2.46 23.58 -8.13
C LEU A 121 1.72 24.80 -8.70
N ILE A 122 0.90 24.57 -9.71
CA ILE A 122 -0.02 25.56 -10.28
C ILE A 122 -1.43 25.20 -9.82
N VAL A 123 -2.16 26.18 -9.30
CA VAL A 123 -3.52 25.98 -8.76
C VAL A 123 -4.49 26.93 -9.44
N ASP A 124 -5.67 26.44 -9.82
CA ASP A 124 -6.78 27.28 -10.25
C ASP A 124 -7.43 28.02 -9.07
N ILE A 125 -8.23 29.05 -9.36
CA ILE A 125 -8.97 29.82 -8.37
C ILE A 125 -10.41 29.31 -8.23
N GLY A 126 -11.21 29.40 -9.30
CA GLY A 126 -12.63 29.08 -9.27
C GLY A 126 -12.88 27.60 -8.98
N ASP A 127 -13.80 27.30 -8.07
CA ASP A 127 -14.20 25.94 -7.67
C ASP A 127 -13.05 25.06 -7.13
N VAL A 128 -11.85 25.64 -6.92
CA VAL A 128 -10.68 25.03 -6.27
C VAL A 128 -10.34 25.78 -4.99
N LEU A 129 -9.90 27.05 -5.10
CA LEU A 129 -9.52 27.90 -3.97
C LEU A 129 -10.70 28.67 -3.40
N CYS A 130 -11.73 28.94 -4.19
CA CYS A 130 -12.96 29.56 -3.73
C CYS A 130 -14.18 28.83 -4.24
N ASN A 131 -15.22 28.85 -3.43
CA ASN A 131 -16.55 28.45 -3.82
C ASN A 131 -17.45 29.68 -3.73
N TRP A 132 -18.45 29.75 -4.60
CA TRP A 132 -19.53 30.73 -4.47
C TRP A 132 -20.80 30.01 -4.01
N THR A 133 -21.59 30.67 -3.17
CA THR A 133 -22.95 30.22 -2.86
C THR A 133 -23.90 31.16 -3.56
N ALA A 134 -24.82 30.64 -4.38
CA ALA A 134 -25.79 31.47 -5.08
C ALA A 134 -26.58 32.32 -4.06
N PRO A 135 -26.49 33.66 -4.13
CA PRO A 135 -27.23 34.53 -3.22
C PRO A 135 -28.74 34.33 -3.35
N GLU A 136 -29.48 34.45 -2.23
CA GLU A 136 -30.94 34.22 -2.18
C GLU A 136 -31.75 35.10 -3.15
N SER A 137 -31.23 36.28 -3.50
CA SER A 137 -31.84 37.19 -4.48
C SER A 137 -30.80 37.76 -5.44
N LEU A 138 -30.64 37.12 -6.60
CA LEU A 138 -29.90 37.70 -7.72
C LEU A 138 -30.87 38.43 -8.66
N PRO A 139 -30.52 39.65 -9.14
CA PRO A 139 -31.28 40.35 -10.19
C PRO A 139 -31.40 39.54 -11.48
N ILE A 140 -30.46 38.62 -11.70
CA ILE A 140 -30.41 37.71 -12.83
C ILE A 140 -30.27 36.28 -12.30
N ALA A 141 -31.01 35.34 -12.88
CA ALA A 141 -30.95 33.93 -12.48
C ALA A 141 -29.51 33.37 -12.58
N PRO A 142 -29.06 32.54 -11.62
CA PRO A 142 -27.71 31.94 -11.65
C PRO A 142 -27.34 31.25 -12.97
N ALA A 143 -28.32 30.60 -13.62
CA ALA A 143 -28.12 29.93 -14.90
C ALA A 143 -27.76 30.90 -16.04
N MET A 144 -28.22 32.16 -15.97
CA MET A 144 -27.89 33.18 -16.96
C MET A 144 -26.48 33.75 -16.73
N LEU A 145 -26.02 33.91 -15.48
CA LEU A 145 -24.61 34.23 -15.18
C LEU A 145 -23.67 33.16 -15.77
N GLN A 146 -24.01 31.88 -15.59
CA GLN A 146 -23.26 30.77 -16.18
C GLN A 146 -23.30 30.77 -17.71
N ARG A 147 -24.39 31.24 -18.31
CA ARG A 147 -24.49 31.41 -19.77
C ARG A 147 -23.60 32.55 -20.25
N PHE A 148 -23.58 33.69 -19.57
CA PHE A 148 -22.72 34.82 -19.91
C PHE A 148 -21.25 34.41 -19.97
N ARG A 149 -20.78 33.65 -18.98
CA ARG A 149 -19.39 33.13 -18.92
C ARG A 149 -18.98 32.24 -20.10
N LYS A 150 -19.94 31.72 -20.88
CA LYS A 150 -19.71 30.87 -22.05
C LYS A 150 -19.78 31.63 -23.38
N THR A 151 -19.94 32.95 -23.34
CA THR A 151 -20.04 33.78 -24.55
C THR A 151 -18.68 34.24 -25.05
N GLN A 152 -18.62 34.58 -26.33
CA GLN A 152 -17.45 35.24 -26.93
C GLN A 152 -17.12 36.58 -26.23
N LEU A 153 -18.14 37.33 -25.80
CA LEU A 153 -17.95 38.59 -25.06
C LEU A 153 -17.23 38.35 -23.73
N TRP A 154 -17.58 37.28 -23.02
CA TRP A 154 -16.89 36.95 -21.78
C TRP A 154 -15.46 36.47 -22.04
N TYR A 155 -15.24 35.68 -23.09
CA TYR A 155 -13.88 35.31 -23.50
C TYR A 155 -13.02 36.54 -23.80
N GLU A 156 -13.53 37.53 -24.56
CA GLU A 156 -12.82 38.79 -24.81
C GLU A 156 -12.54 39.57 -23.52
N TYR A 157 -13.46 39.53 -22.56
CA TYR A 157 -13.28 40.14 -21.23
C TYR A 157 -12.24 39.40 -20.39
N ASP A 158 -12.25 38.07 -20.38
CA ASP A 158 -11.23 37.22 -19.73
C ASP A 158 -9.84 37.49 -20.30
N LEU A 159 -9.71 37.80 -21.60
CA LEU A 159 -8.45 38.17 -22.25
C LEU A 159 -8.06 39.65 -22.05
N GLY A 160 -8.92 40.47 -21.44
CA GLY A 160 -8.69 41.90 -21.28
C GLY A 160 -8.82 42.72 -22.58
N LEU A 161 -9.47 42.19 -23.61
CA LEU A 161 -9.69 42.87 -24.89
C LEU A 161 -10.81 43.92 -24.85
N ILE A 162 -11.77 43.73 -23.95
CA ILE A 162 -12.87 44.66 -23.69
C ILE A 162 -12.95 44.96 -22.19
N THR A 163 -13.48 46.14 -21.85
CA THR A 163 -13.70 46.54 -20.46
C THR A 163 -14.92 45.86 -19.85
N GLN A 164 -15.02 45.87 -18.51
CA GLN A 164 -16.19 45.36 -17.79
C GLN A 164 -17.50 46.04 -18.25
N ALA A 165 -17.46 47.37 -18.41
CA ALA A 165 -18.63 48.14 -18.83
C ALA A 165 -19.11 47.76 -20.24
N GLU A 166 -18.16 47.55 -21.17
CA GLU A 166 -18.47 47.08 -22.53
C GLU A 166 -19.01 45.66 -22.53
N CYS A 167 -18.39 44.75 -21.77
CA CYS A 167 -18.85 43.37 -21.65
C CYS A 167 -20.27 43.31 -21.10
N TYR A 168 -20.53 43.98 -19.97
CA TYR A 168 -21.84 43.95 -19.31
C TYR A 168 -22.91 44.64 -20.16
N GLY A 169 -22.58 45.76 -20.82
CA GLY A 169 -23.51 46.45 -21.72
C GLY A 169 -23.91 45.60 -22.92
N ARG A 170 -22.95 44.93 -23.57
CA ARG A 170 -23.22 44.06 -24.73
C ARG A 170 -23.95 42.78 -24.33
N LEU A 171 -23.63 42.20 -23.17
CA LEU A 171 -24.38 41.05 -22.63
C LEU A 171 -25.83 41.45 -22.29
N ALA A 172 -26.03 42.61 -21.68
CA ALA A 172 -27.35 43.13 -21.37
C ALA A 172 -28.20 43.30 -22.64
N GLU A 173 -27.64 43.90 -23.68
CA GLU A 173 -28.28 44.05 -24.99
C GLU A 173 -28.58 42.69 -25.64
N GLN A 174 -27.59 41.79 -25.69
CA GLN A 174 -27.74 40.47 -26.33
C GLN A 174 -28.84 39.62 -25.68
N TYR A 175 -29.02 39.73 -24.36
CA TYR A 175 -29.95 38.87 -23.61
C TYR A 175 -31.22 39.60 -23.13
N GLY A 176 -31.40 40.88 -23.50
CA GLY A 176 -32.60 41.65 -23.19
C GLY A 176 -32.80 41.92 -21.69
N VAL A 177 -31.70 42.11 -20.96
CA VAL A 177 -31.70 42.44 -19.52
C VAL A 177 -31.08 43.81 -19.29
N SER A 178 -31.22 44.40 -18.09
CA SER A 178 -30.58 45.68 -17.82
C SER A 178 -29.10 45.52 -17.48
N THR A 179 -28.25 46.44 -17.94
CA THR A 179 -26.81 46.45 -17.59
C THR A 179 -26.58 46.55 -16.09
N SER A 180 -27.44 47.28 -15.36
CA SER A 180 -27.41 47.37 -13.90
C SER A 180 -27.70 46.04 -13.22
N ASP A 181 -28.63 45.23 -13.75
CA ASP A 181 -28.92 43.91 -13.21
C ASP A 181 -27.76 42.94 -13.46
N VAL A 182 -27.10 43.03 -14.62
CA VAL A 182 -25.88 42.25 -14.92
C VAL A 182 -24.78 42.60 -13.94
N ALA A 183 -24.49 43.89 -13.77
CA ALA A 183 -23.47 44.36 -12.84
C ALA A 183 -23.77 43.92 -11.41
N ALA A 184 -24.99 44.19 -10.91
CA ALA A 184 -25.38 43.83 -9.55
C ALA A 184 -25.39 42.32 -9.31
N ALA A 185 -25.71 41.50 -10.33
CA ALA A 185 -25.66 40.05 -10.20
C ALA A 185 -24.22 39.52 -10.10
N PHE A 186 -23.29 40.05 -10.89
CA PHE A 186 -21.87 39.68 -10.77
C PHE A 186 -21.24 40.23 -9.49
N ASP A 187 -21.59 41.45 -9.05
CA ASP A 187 -21.14 42.02 -7.78
C ASP A 187 -21.57 41.12 -6.61
N LYS A 188 -22.86 40.74 -6.53
CA LYS A 188 -23.34 39.81 -5.50
C LYS A 188 -22.69 38.44 -5.59
N ALA A 189 -22.44 37.93 -6.80
CA ALA A 189 -21.74 36.65 -6.97
C ALA A 189 -20.30 36.73 -6.45
N ARG A 190 -19.60 37.83 -6.73
CA ARG A 190 -18.26 38.10 -6.20
C ARG A 190 -18.25 38.20 -4.67
N ASP A 191 -19.19 38.96 -4.10
CA ASP A 191 -19.28 39.15 -2.64
C ASP A 191 -19.61 37.85 -1.90
N SER A 192 -20.18 36.86 -2.59
CA SER A 192 -20.47 35.53 -2.05
C SER A 192 -19.29 34.54 -2.10
N LEU A 193 -18.15 34.93 -2.67
CA LEU A 193 -16.98 34.07 -2.76
C LEU A 193 -16.34 33.86 -1.38
N LEU A 194 -16.23 32.60 -0.99
CA LEU A 194 -15.57 32.20 0.25
C LEU A 194 -14.35 31.33 -0.07
N PRO A 195 -13.24 31.49 0.68
CA PRO A 195 -12.08 30.63 0.52
C PRO A 195 -12.41 29.19 0.92
N ASN A 196 -11.92 28.24 0.14
CA ASN A 196 -11.93 26.83 0.49
C ASN A 196 -10.84 26.57 1.55
N LYS A 197 -11.20 26.76 2.82
CA LYS A 197 -10.26 26.68 3.96
C LYS A 197 -9.47 25.37 3.99
N ALA A 198 -10.10 24.25 3.67
CA ALA A 198 -9.45 22.93 3.64
C ALA A 198 -8.34 22.87 2.57
N VAL A 199 -8.59 23.41 1.38
CA VAL A 199 -7.58 23.47 0.31
C VAL A 199 -6.42 24.38 0.72
N PHE A 200 -6.71 25.57 1.26
CA PHE A 200 -5.67 26.47 1.77
C PHE A 200 -4.80 25.82 2.86
N GLU A 201 -5.40 25.05 3.78
CA GLU A 201 -4.66 24.30 4.79
C GLU A 201 -3.78 23.20 4.19
N SER A 202 -4.27 22.47 3.19
CA SER A 202 -3.46 21.49 2.45
C SER A 202 -2.28 22.15 1.72
N LEU A 203 -2.48 23.31 1.10
CA LEU A 203 -1.40 24.07 0.46
C LEU A 203 -0.38 24.58 1.47
N ARG A 204 -0.81 25.09 2.63
CA ARG A 204 0.09 25.52 3.72
C ARG A 204 0.97 24.38 4.20
N ARG A 205 0.37 23.21 4.48
CA ARG A 205 1.11 22.00 4.90
C ARG A 205 2.13 21.61 3.84
N LEU A 206 1.72 21.55 2.57
CA LEU A 206 2.63 21.21 1.48
C LEU A 206 3.79 22.21 1.34
N LYS A 207 3.51 23.52 1.40
CA LYS A 207 4.57 24.55 1.33
C LYS A 207 5.53 24.47 2.51
N ALA A 208 5.02 24.18 3.71
CA ALA A 208 5.83 24.00 4.91
C ALA A 208 6.72 22.74 4.86
N SER A 209 6.29 21.67 4.16
CA SER A 209 7.12 20.48 3.93
C SER A 209 8.24 20.71 2.91
N TYR A 210 8.11 21.71 2.04
CA TYR A 210 9.05 21.98 0.93
C TYR A 210 9.36 23.49 0.74
N PRO A 211 9.78 24.22 1.79
CA PRO A 211 9.84 25.69 1.76
C PRO A 211 10.86 26.22 0.75
N GLU A 212 11.95 25.50 0.54
CA GLU A 212 13.06 25.91 -0.34
C GLU A 212 12.98 25.32 -1.76
N THR A 213 12.17 24.28 -1.96
CA THR A 213 12.19 23.47 -3.19
C THR A 213 10.89 23.54 -4.00
N LEU A 214 9.77 23.90 -3.36
CA LEU A 214 8.47 24.00 -4.01
C LEU A 214 8.02 25.46 -4.15
N LYS A 215 7.73 25.87 -5.37
CA LYS A 215 7.08 27.14 -5.69
C LYS A 215 5.60 26.94 -6.01
N MET A 216 4.75 27.85 -5.57
CA MET A 216 3.31 27.77 -5.81
C MET A 216 2.85 28.94 -6.67
N TYR A 217 2.09 28.67 -7.72
CA TYR A 217 1.59 29.68 -8.64
C TYR A 217 0.09 29.57 -8.82
N LEU A 218 -0.57 30.68 -9.14
CA LEU A 218 -1.95 30.65 -9.63
C LEU A 218 -1.98 30.72 -11.15
N MET A 219 -2.93 30.01 -11.75
CA MET A 219 -3.24 30.12 -13.17
C MET A 219 -4.76 30.08 -13.36
N SER A 220 -5.36 31.22 -13.66
CA SER A 220 -6.82 31.37 -13.69
C SER A 220 -7.30 32.14 -14.92
N ASN A 221 -8.45 31.71 -15.47
CA ASN A 221 -9.22 32.53 -16.39
C ASN A 221 -10.05 33.49 -15.54
N ILE A 222 -9.60 34.74 -15.46
CA ILE A 222 -10.22 35.76 -14.63
C ILE A 222 -9.99 37.14 -15.26
N PRO A 223 -11.04 37.96 -15.42
CA PRO A 223 -10.89 39.34 -15.89
C PRO A 223 -10.19 40.23 -14.86
N ALA A 224 -9.56 41.30 -15.33
CA ALA A 224 -8.72 42.16 -14.50
C ALA A 224 -9.46 42.79 -13.30
N ALA A 225 -10.70 43.25 -13.51
CA ALA A 225 -11.50 43.88 -12.45
C ALA A 225 -11.87 42.87 -11.35
N GLU A 226 -12.23 41.65 -11.74
CA GLU A 226 -12.60 40.59 -10.79
C GLU A 226 -11.37 40.08 -10.03
N TRP A 227 -10.22 39.97 -10.70
CA TRP A 227 -8.96 39.67 -10.03
C TRP A 227 -8.57 40.73 -9.01
N GLN A 228 -8.69 42.02 -9.38
CA GLN A 228 -8.36 43.12 -8.49
C GLN A 228 -9.25 43.11 -7.23
N ALA A 229 -10.55 42.90 -7.39
CA ALA A 229 -11.47 42.83 -6.27
C ALA A 229 -11.21 41.60 -5.38
N LEU A 230 -10.96 40.43 -5.97
CA LEU A 230 -10.62 39.22 -5.24
C LEU A 230 -9.29 39.37 -4.46
N ARG A 231 -8.31 40.08 -5.01
CA ARG A 231 -7.03 40.41 -4.35
C ARG A 231 -7.17 41.30 -3.14
N GLN A 232 -8.22 42.13 -3.09
CA GLN A 232 -8.51 43.02 -1.96
C GLN A 232 -9.29 42.32 -0.85
N ASN A 233 -9.82 41.12 -1.10
CA ASN A 233 -10.50 40.33 -0.09
C ASN A 233 -9.48 39.73 0.90
N GLY A 234 -9.54 40.18 2.16
CA GLY A 234 -8.62 39.78 3.23
C GLY A 234 -8.80 38.34 3.74
N ASP A 235 -9.86 37.64 3.32
CA ASP A 235 -10.08 36.24 3.71
C ASP A 235 -9.17 35.26 2.95
N PHE A 236 -8.55 35.71 1.86
CA PHE A 236 -7.67 34.92 1.02
C PHE A 236 -6.20 35.15 1.33
N ASP A 237 -5.49 34.07 1.64
CA ASP A 237 -4.07 34.09 1.93
C ASP A 237 -3.24 34.00 0.64
N TRP A 238 -3.15 35.11 -0.10
CA TRP A 238 -2.38 35.16 -1.35
C TRP A 238 -0.87 35.05 -1.14
N SER A 239 -0.38 35.16 0.10
CA SER A 239 1.05 35.07 0.43
C SER A 239 1.63 33.68 0.19
N LEU A 240 0.76 32.66 0.08
CA LEU A 240 1.16 31.29 -0.24
C LEU A 240 1.71 31.14 -1.66
N PHE A 241 1.40 32.07 -2.57
CA PHE A 241 1.78 31.95 -3.97
C PHE A 241 2.97 32.86 -4.30
N ASP A 242 3.94 32.29 -5.00
CA ASP A 242 5.15 32.95 -5.50
C ASP A 242 4.89 33.74 -6.79
N GLY A 243 3.73 33.57 -7.43
CA GLY A 243 3.31 34.35 -8.59
C GLY A 243 1.88 34.05 -9.05
N PHE A 244 1.35 34.94 -9.89
CA PHE A 244 -0.01 34.89 -10.41
C PHE A 244 0.00 34.99 -11.93
N PHE A 245 -0.72 34.10 -12.62
CA PHE A 245 -0.93 34.15 -14.06
C PHE A 245 -2.42 34.25 -14.33
N THR A 246 -2.89 35.46 -14.64
CA THR A 246 -4.29 35.71 -14.97
C THR A 246 -4.48 35.83 -16.48
N SER A 247 -5.61 35.37 -17.00
CA SER A 247 -5.88 35.44 -18.43
C SER A 247 -5.89 36.87 -18.96
N SER A 248 -6.36 37.82 -18.16
CA SER A 248 -6.47 39.22 -18.58
C SER A 248 -5.12 39.92 -18.70
N GLU A 249 -4.15 39.52 -17.88
CA GLU A 249 -2.79 40.05 -17.96
C GLU A 249 -1.98 39.38 -19.07
N ALA A 250 -2.18 38.07 -19.26
CA ALA A 250 -1.46 37.30 -20.26
C ALA A 250 -2.00 37.48 -21.69
N GLY A 251 -3.27 37.88 -21.85
CA GLY A 251 -3.96 37.85 -23.14
C GLY A 251 -4.12 36.43 -23.70
N MET A 252 -4.13 35.43 -22.83
CA MET A 252 -4.26 34.01 -23.13
C MET A 252 -5.12 33.36 -22.06
N CYS A 253 -5.85 32.28 -22.37
CA CYS A 253 -6.68 31.61 -21.37
C CYS A 253 -6.55 30.09 -21.46
N LYS A 254 -6.89 29.38 -20.38
CA LYS A 254 -7.06 27.93 -20.39
C LYS A 254 -8.31 27.59 -21.22
N PRO A 255 -8.32 26.52 -22.03
CA PRO A 255 -7.32 25.46 -22.16
C PRO A 255 -6.27 25.68 -23.28
N GLU A 256 -6.03 26.93 -23.73
CA GLU A 256 -5.09 27.19 -24.83
C GLU A 256 -3.65 26.78 -24.45
N LEU A 257 -3.05 25.88 -25.24
CA LEU A 257 -1.68 25.39 -24.99
C LEU A 257 -0.63 26.50 -24.89
N ARG A 258 -0.85 27.65 -25.56
CA ARG A 258 0.04 28.80 -25.48
C ARG A 258 0.11 29.40 -24.07
N PHE A 259 -0.96 29.36 -23.30
CA PHE A 259 -0.97 29.92 -21.94
C PHE A 259 -0.09 29.08 -21.02
N TYR A 260 -0.24 27.75 -21.05
CA TYR A 260 0.61 26.84 -20.28
C TYR A 260 2.09 26.98 -20.67
N ARG A 261 2.41 27.07 -21.97
CA ARG A 261 3.79 27.28 -22.45
C ARG A 261 4.36 28.61 -21.97
N HIS A 262 3.56 29.68 -22.00
CA HIS A 262 3.94 30.98 -21.46
C HIS A 262 4.27 30.88 -19.97
N VAL A 263 3.40 30.26 -19.16
CA VAL A 263 3.64 30.06 -17.73
C VAL A 263 4.93 29.27 -17.48
N LEU A 264 5.10 28.12 -18.15
CA LEU A 264 6.31 27.29 -18.03
C LEU A 264 7.60 28.06 -18.38
N GLN A 265 7.55 28.90 -19.42
CA GLN A 265 8.66 29.76 -19.82
C GLN A 265 8.97 30.81 -18.76
N GLN A 266 7.95 31.47 -18.19
CA GLN A 266 8.12 32.49 -17.15
C GLN A 266 8.71 31.91 -15.86
N ILE A 267 8.27 30.72 -15.44
CA ILE A 267 8.78 30.07 -14.22
C ILE A 267 10.08 29.29 -14.46
N GLY A 268 10.50 29.10 -15.72
CA GLY A 268 11.76 28.45 -16.08
C GLY A 268 11.81 26.95 -15.75
N LEU A 269 10.67 26.24 -15.85
CA LEU A 269 10.56 24.83 -15.49
C LEU A 269 10.13 23.96 -16.68
N ASN A 270 10.60 22.71 -16.68
CA ASN A 270 10.11 21.69 -17.62
C ASN A 270 8.71 21.23 -17.20
N PRO A 271 7.82 20.85 -18.14
CA PRO A 271 6.49 20.36 -17.80
C PRO A 271 6.47 19.22 -16.77
N THR A 272 7.45 18.31 -16.85
CA THR A 272 7.59 17.15 -15.96
C THR A 272 7.91 17.51 -14.51
N ASP A 273 8.39 18.73 -14.26
CA ASP A 273 8.72 19.25 -12.93
C ASP A 273 7.54 20.02 -12.30
N VAL A 274 6.39 20.07 -12.99
CA VAL A 274 5.24 20.91 -12.63
C VAL A 274 4.00 20.06 -12.41
N VAL A 275 3.22 20.46 -11.41
CA VAL A 275 1.91 19.93 -11.10
C VAL A 275 0.83 20.98 -11.34
N LEU A 276 -0.32 20.59 -11.89
CA LEU A 276 -1.52 21.43 -12.00
C LEU A 276 -2.69 20.84 -11.19
N VAL A 277 -3.43 21.69 -10.49
CA VAL A 277 -4.73 21.39 -9.86
C VAL A 277 -5.79 22.32 -10.45
N ASP A 278 -6.80 21.76 -11.10
CA ASP A 278 -7.86 22.48 -11.82
C ASP A 278 -9.13 21.63 -11.81
N ASP A 279 -10.32 22.20 -11.67
CA ASP A 279 -11.59 21.47 -11.64
C ASP A 279 -12.07 21.06 -13.05
N ASN A 280 -11.70 21.86 -14.06
CA ASN A 280 -12.16 21.72 -15.42
C ASN A 280 -11.35 20.65 -16.17
N SER A 281 -12.07 19.67 -16.74
CA SER A 281 -11.46 18.55 -17.46
C SER A 281 -10.68 18.96 -18.71
N GLU A 282 -11.08 20.03 -19.41
CA GLU A 282 -10.39 20.51 -20.61
C GLU A 282 -9.03 21.14 -20.26
N ASN A 283 -8.99 21.91 -19.16
CA ASN A 283 -7.76 22.51 -18.64
C ASN A 283 -6.76 21.42 -18.20
N VAL A 284 -7.25 20.42 -17.47
CA VAL A 284 -6.46 19.26 -17.04
C VAL A 284 -5.95 18.46 -18.24
N LEU A 285 -6.77 18.27 -19.27
CA LEU A 285 -6.38 17.56 -20.49
C LEU A 285 -5.27 18.32 -21.23
N ALA A 286 -5.42 19.64 -21.41
CA ALA A 286 -4.43 20.49 -22.05
C ALA A 286 -3.07 20.43 -21.32
N ALA A 287 -3.07 20.56 -20.00
CA ALA A 287 -1.85 20.47 -19.19
C ALA A 287 -1.17 19.10 -19.31
N ARG A 288 -1.94 18.01 -19.18
CA ARG A 288 -1.42 16.64 -19.33
C ARG A 288 -0.83 16.38 -20.71
N SER A 289 -1.43 16.96 -21.77
CA SER A 289 -0.92 16.83 -23.15
C SER A 289 0.48 17.43 -23.34
N LEU A 290 0.90 18.34 -22.43
CA LEU A 290 2.23 18.94 -22.41
C LEU A 290 3.21 18.19 -21.50
N GLY A 291 2.78 17.14 -20.80
CA GLY A 291 3.58 16.39 -19.83
C GLY A 291 3.52 16.94 -18.40
N ILE A 292 2.63 17.89 -18.11
CA ILE A 292 2.38 18.39 -16.75
C ILE A 292 1.59 17.32 -15.99
N LYS A 293 2.03 16.98 -14.77
CA LYS A 293 1.23 16.11 -13.90
C LYS A 293 0.01 16.89 -13.43
N SER A 294 -1.19 16.35 -13.54
CA SER A 294 -2.38 17.14 -13.20
C SER A 294 -3.44 16.36 -12.46
N LEU A 295 -4.09 17.02 -11.49
CA LEU A 295 -5.26 16.55 -10.77
C LEU A 295 -6.49 17.31 -11.27
N ARG A 296 -7.53 16.57 -11.64
CA ARG A 296 -8.87 17.14 -11.76
C ARG A 296 -9.45 17.26 -10.35
N PHE A 297 -9.62 18.48 -9.88
CA PHE A 297 -10.10 18.73 -8.53
C PHE A 297 -11.59 18.40 -8.41
N THR A 298 -11.93 17.60 -7.40
CA THR A 298 -13.32 17.27 -7.03
C THR A 298 -13.57 17.39 -5.53
N GLY A 299 -12.55 17.76 -4.75
CA GLY A 299 -12.63 17.86 -3.30
C GLY A 299 -11.26 17.75 -2.59
N PRO A 300 -11.17 18.16 -1.32
CA PRO A 300 -9.92 18.17 -0.55
C PRO A 300 -9.31 16.78 -0.31
N GLU A 301 -10.13 15.73 -0.18
CA GLU A 301 -9.65 14.37 0.08
C GLU A 301 -8.80 13.87 -1.09
N GLY A 302 -9.29 14.06 -2.33
CA GLY A 302 -8.57 13.72 -3.55
C GLY A 302 -7.28 14.53 -3.73
N LEU A 303 -7.29 15.81 -3.31
CA LEU A 303 -6.10 16.68 -3.33
C LEU A 303 -5.01 16.16 -2.40
N ASN A 304 -5.35 15.83 -1.15
CA ASN A 304 -4.41 15.31 -0.18
C ASN A 304 -3.80 13.98 -0.63
N GLN A 305 -4.63 13.08 -1.16
CA GLN A 305 -4.16 11.81 -1.70
C GLN A 305 -3.19 12.02 -2.87
N PHE A 306 -3.53 12.94 -3.78
CA PHE A 306 -2.68 13.26 -4.92
C PHE A 306 -1.33 13.87 -4.48
N PHE A 307 -1.33 14.79 -3.51
CA PHE A 307 -0.09 15.35 -2.97
C PHE A 307 0.81 14.29 -2.36
N LYS A 308 0.23 13.34 -1.60
CA LYS A 308 0.95 12.20 -1.06
C LYS A 308 1.61 11.37 -2.16
N THR A 309 0.91 11.07 -3.24
CA THR A 309 1.48 10.30 -4.36
C THR A 309 2.60 11.05 -5.11
N ILE A 310 2.51 12.38 -5.21
CA ILE A 310 3.38 13.16 -6.10
C ILE A 310 4.61 13.72 -5.39
N PHE A 311 4.46 14.20 -4.16
CA PHE A 311 5.51 14.90 -3.43
C PHE A 311 6.23 14.01 -2.41
N HIS A 312 5.56 12.98 -1.90
CA HIS A 312 6.16 12.06 -0.94
C HIS A 312 7.01 11.01 -1.66
N ASP A 313 8.22 10.75 -1.17
CA ASP A 313 8.99 9.58 -1.60
C ASP A 313 8.71 8.40 -0.66
N PRO A 314 7.81 7.46 -1.02
CA PRO A 314 7.45 6.35 -0.14
C PRO A 314 8.64 5.50 0.28
N ILE A 315 9.70 5.43 -0.55
CA ILE A 315 10.92 4.69 -0.22
C ILE A 315 11.67 5.38 0.91
N ALA A 316 11.92 6.69 0.80
CA ALA A 316 12.66 7.45 1.80
C ALA A 316 11.96 7.39 3.16
N SER A 317 10.66 7.69 3.20
CA SER A 317 9.89 7.69 4.45
C SER A 317 9.77 6.28 5.05
N GLY A 318 9.65 5.24 4.23
CA GLY A 318 9.69 3.86 4.71
C GLY A 318 11.04 3.50 5.34
N PHE A 319 12.16 3.96 4.78
CA PHE A 319 13.48 3.78 5.41
C PHE A 319 13.63 4.58 6.71
N GLU A 320 13.09 5.80 6.78
CA GLU A 320 13.08 6.59 8.02
C GLU A 320 12.27 5.88 9.12
N PHE A 321 11.11 5.33 8.78
CA PHE A 321 10.32 4.49 9.68
C PHE A 321 11.14 3.32 10.22
N LEU A 322 11.76 2.53 9.34
CA LEU A 322 12.56 1.37 9.73
C LEU A 322 13.72 1.75 10.67
N LYS A 323 14.43 2.84 10.36
CA LYS A 323 15.55 3.32 11.18
C LYS A 323 15.10 3.82 12.55
N SER A 324 13.98 4.54 12.59
CA SER A 324 13.46 5.14 13.83
C SER A 324 12.92 4.08 14.80
N ASN A 325 12.55 2.91 14.27
CA ASN A 325 12.04 1.77 15.03
C ASN A 325 13.05 0.59 15.10
N ALA A 326 14.30 0.81 14.71
CA ALA A 326 15.32 -0.24 14.66
C ALA A 326 15.39 -0.99 16.01
N LYS A 327 15.47 -2.33 15.93
CA LYS A 327 15.55 -3.26 17.08
C LYS A 327 14.29 -3.43 17.93
N GLU A 328 13.24 -2.65 17.68
CA GLU A 328 11.97 -2.68 18.42
C GLU A 328 10.77 -3.16 17.56
N MET A 329 11.02 -3.57 16.31
CA MET A 329 9.98 -4.01 15.37
C MET A 329 9.55 -5.46 15.60
N TRP A 330 8.97 -5.72 16.77
CA TRP A 330 8.46 -7.04 17.15
C TRP A 330 7.15 -7.39 16.45
N SER A 331 6.88 -8.70 16.36
CA SER A 331 5.60 -9.16 15.86
C SER A 331 4.52 -8.97 16.92
N VAL A 332 3.26 -8.94 16.48
CA VAL A 332 2.10 -8.72 17.33
C VAL A 332 0.96 -9.67 16.97
N THR A 333 0.13 -9.96 17.95
CA THR A 333 -1.17 -10.62 17.77
C THR A 333 -2.27 -9.59 17.47
N PRO A 334 -3.46 -9.99 16.98
CA PRO A 334 -4.60 -9.09 16.80
C PRO A 334 -5.02 -8.33 18.06
N GLN A 335 -4.72 -8.87 19.25
CA GLN A 335 -4.99 -8.23 20.54
C GLN A 335 -3.87 -7.27 20.98
N GLY A 336 -2.86 -7.02 20.15
CA GLY A 336 -1.73 -6.14 20.46
C GLY A 336 -0.68 -6.76 21.39
N ARG A 337 -0.75 -8.07 21.67
CA ARG A 337 0.32 -8.74 22.44
C ARG A 337 1.57 -8.88 21.57
N GLU A 338 2.70 -8.42 22.10
CA GLU A 338 4.02 -8.60 21.49
C GLU A 338 4.41 -10.09 21.41
N VAL A 339 5.06 -10.44 20.31
CA VAL A 339 5.64 -11.75 20.03
C VAL A 339 7.09 -11.53 19.60
N ARG A 340 8.03 -11.98 20.43
CA ARG A 340 9.46 -11.95 20.12
C ARG A 340 9.85 -13.22 19.38
N ASP A 341 9.96 -13.11 18.07
CA ASP A 341 10.29 -14.22 17.18
C ASP A 341 11.53 -13.93 16.32
N ASN A 342 12.26 -14.98 15.95
CA ASN A 342 13.40 -14.89 15.05
C ASN A 342 12.96 -14.83 13.57
N PHE A 343 11.78 -15.38 13.26
CA PHE A 343 11.34 -15.63 11.89
C PHE A 343 11.07 -14.34 11.10
N ALA A 344 10.21 -13.47 11.62
CA ALA A 344 9.92 -12.17 11.04
C ALA A 344 11.17 -11.26 11.03
N GLN A 345 12.05 -11.38 12.03
CA GLN A 345 13.32 -10.65 12.09
C GLN A 345 14.26 -11.06 10.96
N LEU A 346 14.35 -12.36 10.65
CA LEU A 346 15.13 -12.86 9.51
C LEU A 346 14.58 -12.35 8.17
N PHE A 347 13.25 -12.36 7.99
CA PHE A 347 12.65 -11.76 6.79
C PHE A 347 12.88 -10.25 6.70
N LEU A 348 12.76 -9.53 7.83
CA LEU A 348 12.99 -8.09 7.87
C LEU A 348 14.42 -7.77 7.45
N TYR A 349 15.39 -8.50 8.00
CA TYR A 349 16.79 -8.39 7.63
C TYR A 349 17.00 -8.61 6.12
N GLU A 350 16.43 -9.67 5.56
CA GLU A 350 16.57 -9.93 4.13
C GLU A 350 15.91 -8.87 3.25
N ALA A 351 14.73 -8.38 3.66
CA ALA A 351 14.00 -7.38 2.90
C ALA A 351 14.71 -6.02 2.92
N ALA A 352 15.24 -5.62 4.07
CA ALA A 352 15.88 -4.32 4.26
C ALA A 352 17.39 -4.31 3.94
N GLY A 353 18.05 -5.46 4.02
CA GLY A 353 19.49 -5.59 3.81
C GLY A 353 20.37 -4.99 4.92
N ASP A 354 19.80 -4.74 6.11
CA ASP A 354 20.51 -4.11 7.23
C ASP A 354 20.23 -4.86 8.54
N ILE A 355 21.28 -5.50 9.08
CA ILE A 355 21.17 -6.27 10.33
C ILE A 355 20.98 -5.38 11.56
N ASN A 356 21.31 -4.09 11.48
CA ASN A 356 21.16 -3.18 12.62
C ASN A 356 19.70 -2.84 12.91
N LEU A 357 18.78 -3.16 11.99
CA LEU A 357 17.35 -2.95 12.15
C LEU A 357 16.66 -4.02 12.99
N VAL A 358 17.29 -5.19 13.17
CA VAL A 358 16.66 -6.39 13.72
C VAL A 358 17.27 -6.79 15.06
N THR A 359 16.48 -7.51 15.85
CA THR A 359 16.94 -8.15 17.09
C THR A 359 16.59 -9.63 17.03
N MET A 360 17.59 -10.50 17.09
CA MET A 360 17.40 -11.96 17.01
C MET A 360 18.38 -12.68 17.94
N THR A 361 18.04 -13.91 18.33
CA THR A 361 18.92 -14.79 19.10
C THR A 361 19.72 -15.67 18.17
N PHE A 362 21.04 -15.70 18.34
CA PHE A 362 21.91 -16.55 17.52
C PHE A 362 22.03 -17.95 18.12
N TYR A 363 21.70 -18.96 17.32
CA TYR A 363 21.79 -20.36 17.71
C TYR A 363 22.98 -21.05 17.02
N GLU A 364 23.59 -22.00 17.72
CA GLU A 364 24.75 -22.73 17.21
C GLU A 364 24.41 -23.64 16.03
N ARG A 365 23.21 -24.25 16.03
CA ARG A 365 22.78 -25.23 15.04
C ARG A 365 21.40 -24.93 14.47
N THR A 366 20.36 -25.50 15.08
CA THR A 366 18.95 -25.35 14.72
C THR A 366 18.36 -24.12 15.42
N TRP A 367 17.31 -23.57 14.82
CA TRP A 367 16.71 -22.31 15.25
C TRP A 367 15.27 -22.53 15.69
N ASN A 368 14.89 -21.78 16.72
CA ASN A 368 13.53 -21.71 17.19
C ASN A 368 12.81 -20.50 16.59
N TYR A 369 11.54 -20.66 16.25
CA TYR A 369 10.67 -19.53 15.93
C TYR A 369 10.68 -18.47 17.04
N TYR A 370 10.52 -18.86 18.31
CA TYR A 370 10.42 -17.92 19.43
C TYR A 370 11.80 -17.61 20.04
N ILE A 371 12.03 -16.34 20.40
CA ILE A 371 13.18 -15.92 21.22
C ILE A 371 12.88 -16.15 22.71
N GLU A 372 11.67 -15.82 23.13
CA GLU A 372 11.22 -15.92 24.52
C GLU A 372 10.04 -16.89 24.67
N LYS A 373 9.15 -16.64 25.64
CA LYS A 373 8.04 -17.52 25.98
C LYS A 373 7.12 -17.72 24.76
N PRO A 374 6.90 -18.98 24.33
CA PRO A 374 5.97 -19.27 23.25
C PRO A 374 4.55 -18.81 23.58
N ILE A 375 3.80 -18.38 22.55
CA ILE A 375 2.42 -17.90 22.69
C ILE A 375 1.46 -18.90 22.06
N ASP A 376 0.42 -19.25 22.81
CA ASP A 376 -0.69 -20.11 22.36
C ASP A 376 -0.23 -21.45 21.74
N THR A 377 0.80 -22.01 22.37
CA THR A 377 1.44 -23.29 22.02
C THR A 377 1.94 -23.95 23.32
N VAL A 378 2.56 -25.12 23.19
CA VAL A 378 3.24 -25.82 24.29
C VAL A 378 4.31 -24.98 24.99
N GLU A 379 4.60 -25.33 26.24
CA GLU A 379 5.58 -24.66 27.09
C GLU A 379 7.00 -24.68 26.52
N LYS A 380 7.42 -25.80 25.92
CA LYS A 380 8.69 -25.92 25.19
C LYS A 380 8.42 -26.10 23.69
N HIS A 381 8.45 -25.01 22.95
CA HIS A 381 8.32 -25.05 21.48
C HIS A 381 9.61 -25.63 20.87
N PRO A 382 9.52 -26.64 19.99
CA PRO A 382 10.71 -27.24 19.37
C PRO A 382 11.31 -26.31 18.32
N ASP A 383 12.57 -26.52 18.00
CA ASP A 383 13.20 -25.89 16.84
C ASP A 383 12.50 -26.35 15.56
N ASP A 384 12.42 -25.46 14.59
CA ASP A 384 11.67 -25.68 13.37
C ASP A 384 12.56 -25.53 12.13
N ILE A 385 12.21 -26.30 11.11
CA ILE A 385 12.96 -26.40 9.86
C ILE A 385 12.84 -25.10 9.06
N ASP A 386 11.77 -24.33 9.25
CA ASP A 386 11.51 -23.10 8.50
C ASP A 386 12.47 -21.98 8.92
N THR A 387 12.47 -21.63 10.21
CA THR A 387 13.36 -20.65 10.83
C THR A 387 14.82 -21.07 10.65
N THR A 388 15.12 -22.36 10.83
CA THR A 388 16.47 -22.89 10.61
C THR A 388 16.89 -22.70 9.15
N SER A 389 16.04 -23.03 8.19
CA SER A 389 16.35 -22.87 6.76
C SER A 389 16.62 -21.40 6.42
N LEU A 390 15.80 -20.46 6.88
CA LEU A 390 16.04 -19.04 6.65
C LEU A 390 17.34 -18.55 7.29
N ALA A 391 17.60 -18.90 8.54
CA ALA A 391 18.84 -18.51 9.22
C ALA A 391 20.07 -19.04 8.48
N MET A 392 20.03 -20.29 8.03
CA MET A 392 21.12 -20.91 7.27
C MET A 392 21.27 -20.33 5.86
N ILE A 393 20.18 -19.80 5.27
CA ILE A 393 20.23 -19.10 3.99
C ILE A 393 20.76 -17.67 4.13
N LEU A 394 20.41 -16.95 5.19
CA LEU A 394 20.66 -15.50 5.29
C LEU A 394 21.94 -15.15 6.05
N LEU A 395 22.27 -15.92 7.08
CA LEU A 395 23.41 -15.62 7.94
C LEU A 395 24.68 -16.34 7.46
N PRO A 396 25.87 -15.79 7.78
CA PRO A 396 27.13 -16.50 7.56
C PRO A 396 27.16 -17.82 8.31
N ASN A 397 27.41 -18.92 7.60
CA ASN A 397 27.47 -20.27 8.17
C ASN A 397 28.56 -21.09 7.50
N ASP A 398 29.19 -21.95 8.29
CA ASP A 398 30.15 -22.93 7.78
C ASP A 398 29.44 -24.05 6.99
N VAL A 399 30.10 -24.56 5.95
CA VAL A 399 29.57 -25.57 5.04
C VAL A 399 29.38 -26.92 5.72
N GLU A 400 30.28 -27.31 6.65
CA GLU A 400 30.15 -28.56 7.40
C GLU A 400 28.92 -28.53 8.29
N LYS A 401 28.75 -27.44 9.06
CA LYS A 401 27.55 -27.20 9.88
C LYS A 401 26.27 -27.27 9.03
N ALA A 402 26.25 -26.60 7.88
CA ALA A 402 25.08 -26.60 7.02
C ALA A 402 24.75 -27.99 6.48
N ASN A 403 25.76 -28.75 6.03
CA ASN A 403 25.56 -30.10 5.53
C ASN A 403 25.06 -31.06 6.62
N ASP A 404 25.58 -30.95 7.84
CA ASP A 404 25.14 -31.77 8.96
C ASP A 404 23.68 -31.50 9.36
N ILE A 405 23.24 -30.23 9.33
CA ILE A 405 21.81 -29.89 9.52
C ILE A 405 20.96 -30.41 8.36
N LEU A 406 21.43 -30.33 7.11
CA LEU A 406 20.70 -30.88 5.95
C LEU A 406 20.54 -32.40 6.05
N ASP A 407 21.56 -33.12 6.54
CA ASP A 407 21.48 -34.56 6.82
C ASP A 407 20.48 -34.86 7.95
N GLU A 408 20.41 -34.00 8.96
CA GLU A 408 19.43 -34.09 10.02
C GLU A 408 18.00 -33.87 9.51
N ILE A 409 17.76 -32.87 8.65
CA ILE A 409 16.44 -32.61 8.03
C ILE A 409 15.92 -33.84 7.28
N LEU A 410 16.79 -34.58 6.57
CA LEU A 410 16.40 -35.80 5.86
C LEU A 410 15.94 -36.94 6.79
N ARG A 411 16.21 -36.86 8.09
CA ARG A 411 15.71 -37.81 9.10
C ARG A 411 14.34 -37.41 9.65
N TYR A 412 13.89 -36.19 9.40
CA TYR A 412 12.60 -35.64 9.82
C TYR A 412 11.66 -35.53 8.61
N THR A 413 11.28 -36.69 8.06
CA THR A 413 10.28 -36.81 7.00
C THR A 413 9.08 -37.63 7.50
N ASN A 414 7.88 -37.31 7.02
CA ASN A 414 6.69 -38.12 7.30
C ASN A 414 6.73 -39.48 6.56
N ALA A 415 5.68 -40.30 6.71
CA ALA A 415 5.58 -41.60 6.06
C ALA A 415 5.61 -41.54 4.52
N ASP A 416 5.26 -40.40 3.94
CA ASP A 416 5.27 -40.15 2.49
C ASP A 416 6.63 -39.59 2.00
N GLY A 417 7.62 -39.44 2.88
CA GLY A 417 8.92 -38.83 2.55
C GLY A 417 8.88 -37.31 2.42
N ILE A 418 7.84 -36.65 2.93
CA ILE A 418 7.72 -35.19 2.94
C ILE A 418 8.43 -34.63 4.17
N VAL A 419 9.29 -33.61 3.96
CA VAL A 419 10.01 -32.91 5.04
C VAL A 419 9.02 -32.33 6.06
N MET A 420 9.27 -32.61 7.34
CA MET A 420 8.44 -32.12 8.45
C MET A 420 8.72 -30.65 8.78
N THR A 421 7.84 -30.06 9.59
CA THR A 421 7.99 -28.68 10.08
C THR A 421 8.98 -28.56 11.23
N TYR A 422 9.07 -29.57 12.10
CA TYR A 422 9.84 -29.51 13.34
C TYR A 422 10.94 -30.56 13.39
N PHE A 423 12.02 -30.25 14.10
CA PHE A 423 13.01 -31.25 14.54
C PHE A 423 12.47 -32.08 15.73
N ASP A 424 11.23 -32.58 15.62
CA ASP A 424 10.54 -33.37 16.64
C ASP A 424 9.59 -34.40 16.00
N ASN A 425 10.00 -35.67 15.98
CA ASN A 425 9.20 -36.78 15.44
C ASN A 425 7.89 -37.03 16.21
N LYS A 426 7.74 -36.49 17.43
CA LYS A 426 6.48 -36.54 18.17
C LYS A 426 5.45 -35.53 17.62
N ARG A 427 5.86 -34.67 16.68
CA ARG A 427 5.04 -33.68 15.98
C ARG A 427 5.16 -33.85 14.47
N PRO A 428 4.55 -34.91 13.89
CA PRO A 428 4.62 -35.19 12.46
C PRO A 428 3.74 -34.20 11.67
N ARG A 429 4.16 -32.94 11.61
CA ARG A 429 3.51 -31.86 10.88
C ARG A 429 4.30 -31.58 9.62
N VAL A 430 3.58 -31.28 8.54
CA VAL A 430 4.13 -30.85 7.25
C VAL A 430 3.39 -29.58 6.84
N ASP A 431 4.09 -28.70 6.16
CA ASP A 431 3.52 -27.47 5.59
C ASP A 431 4.27 -27.14 4.29
N PRO A 432 3.57 -26.81 3.19
CA PRO A 432 4.22 -26.63 1.91
C PRO A 432 5.09 -25.37 1.86
N ALA A 433 4.80 -24.32 2.63
CA ALA A 433 5.65 -23.13 2.71
C ALA A 433 6.98 -23.44 3.44
N VAL A 434 6.91 -24.24 4.52
CA VAL A 434 8.12 -24.73 5.22
C VAL A 434 8.98 -25.58 4.28
N CYS A 435 8.34 -26.46 3.50
CA CYS A 435 9.03 -27.31 2.53
C CYS A 435 9.74 -26.49 1.44
N VAL A 436 9.15 -25.39 0.98
CA VAL A 436 9.78 -24.48 0.01
C VAL A 436 11.06 -23.87 0.58
N ASN A 437 11.05 -23.39 1.83
CA ASN A 437 12.25 -22.85 2.48
C ASN A 437 13.31 -23.93 2.73
N ALA A 438 12.89 -25.13 3.16
CA ALA A 438 13.79 -26.28 3.30
C ALA A 438 14.49 -26.61 1.98
N LEU A 439 13.74 -26.73 0.88
CA LEU A 439 14.32 -26.97 -0.45
C LEU A 439 15.29 -25.87 -0.86
N ARG A 440 14.95 -24.60 -0.61
CA ARG A 440 15.85 -23.47 -0.90
C ARG A 440 17.17 -23.57 -0.12
N PHE A 441 17.12 -24.06 1.12
CA PHE A 441 18.31 -24.35 1.91
C PHE A 441 19.14 -25.49 1.30
N PHE A 442 18.52 -26.60 0.88
CA PHE A 442 19.21 -27.67 0.15
C PHE A 442 19.89 -27.16 -1.14
N TYR A 443 19.20 -26.35 -1.94
CA TYR A 443 19.80 -25.81 -3.17
C TYR A 443 20.96 -24.86 -2.90
N LYS A 444 20.88 -24.00 -1.87
CA LYS A 444 21.98 -23.08 -1.49
C LYS A 444 23.30 -23.83 -1.29
N TYR A 445 23.24 -25.03 -0.73
CA TYR A 445 24.41 -25.88 -0.47
C TYR A 445 24.61 -26.98 -1.52
N SER A 446 24.09 -26.79 -2.73
CA SER A 446 24.25 -27.71 -3.87
C SER A 446 23.71 -29.14 -3.65
N ARG A 447 22.73 -29.29 -2.75
CA ARG A 447 22.08 -30.57 -2.41
C ARG A 447 20.63 -30.69 -2.86
N GLY A 448 20.13 -29.72 -3.61
CA GLY A 448 18.74 -29.73 -4.10
C GLY A 448 18.38 -30.91 -5.00
N ASN A 449 19.35 -31.62 -5.59
CA ASN A 449 19.14 -32.82 -6.41
C ASN A 449 19.12 -34.14 -5.60
N THR A 450 19.12 -34.07 -4.26
CA THR A 450 19.04 -35.27 -3.41
C THR A 450 17.74 -36.02 -3.67
N LEU A 451 17.83 -37.32 -4.01
CA LEU A 451 16.67 -38.14 -4.40
C LEU A 451 15.59 -38.22 -3.30
N ALA A 452 16.00 -38.23 -2.03
CA ALA A 452 15.08 -38.24 -0.89
C ALA A 452 14.16 -37.01 -0.82
N LEU A 453 14.47 -35.92 -1.54
CA LEU A 453 13.65 -34.71 -1.60
C LEU A 453 12.53 -34.80 -2.65
N GLN A 454 12.53 -35.83 -3.51
CA GLN A 454 11.58 -35.93 -4.61
C GLN A 454 10.12 -35.89 -4.15
N PRO A 455 9.68 -36.62 -3.09
CA PRO A 455 8.31 -36.53 -2.61
C PRO A 455 7.92 -35.11 -2.15
N THR A 456 8.87 -34.40 -1.51
CA THR A 456 8.66 -33.01 -1.09
C THR A 456 8.52 -32.09 -2.31
N LYS A 457 9.36 -32.23 -3.33
CA LYS A 457 9.29 -31.46 -4.58
C LYS A 457 7.97 -31.70 -5.31
N ASP A 458 7.53 -32.95 -5.39
CA ASP A 458 6.28 -33.33 -6.03
C ASP A 458 5.10 -32.71 -5.30
N TRP A 459 5.05 -32.82 -3.97
CA TRP A 459 3.95 -32.26 -3.18
C TRP A 459 3.81 -30.75 -3.31
N ILE A 460 4.91 -29.97 -3.20
CA ILE A 460 4.81 -28.51 -3.37
C ILE A 460 4.46 -28.11 -4.81
N SER A 461 4.85 -28.92 -5.80
CA SER A 461 4.47 -28.71 -7.20
C SER A 461 2.96 -28.94 -7.40
N ASP A 462 2.41 -29.96 -6.75
CA ASP A 462 0.98 -30.26 -6.77
C ASP A 462 0.17 -29.19 -6.03
N VAL A 463 0.67 -28.67 -4.90
CA VAL A 463 0.05 -27.52 -4.20
C VAL A 463 -0.06 -26.32 -5.13
N LEU A 464 0.99 -26.02 -5.90
CA LEU A 464 0.99 -24.95 -6.89
C LEU A 464 0.04 -25.26 -8.07
N PHE A 465 0.03 -26.50 -8.55
CA PHE A 465 -0.78 -26.95 -9.69
C PHE A 465 -2.28 -26.90 -9.40
N TYR A 466 -2.70 -27.47 -8.27
CA TYR A 466 -4.10 -27.55 -7.85
C TYR A 466 -4.59 -26.31 -7.10
N ARG A 467 -3.76 -25.27 -6.95
CA ARG A 467 -4.10 -24.04 -6.20
C ARG A 467 -4.47 -24.33 -4.74
N ALA A 468 -3.87 -25.36 -4.14
CA ALA A 468 -4.18 -25.76 -2.77
C ALA A 468 -3.74 -24.72 -1.72
N TYR A 469 -2.98 -23.70 -2.12
CA TYR A 469 -2.52 -22.60 -1.29
C TYR A 469 -3.54 -21.44 -1.14
N LEU A 470 -4.67 -21.43 -1.87
CA LEU A 470 -5.53 -20.24 -1.99
C LEU A 470 -6.01 -19.68 -0.65
N ASP A 471 -6.38 -20.56 0.28
CA ASP A 471 -6.88 -20.21 1.61
C ASP A 471 -5.76 -20.16 2.67
N GLY A 472 -4.51 -20.14 2.23
CA GLY A 472 -3.33 -20.30 3.08
C GLY A 472 -3.02 -21.76 3.40
N THR A 473 -2.19 -21.95 4.42
CA THR A 473 -1.77 -23.25 4.95
C THR A 473 -2.02 -23.31 6.46
N TYR A 474 -1.56 -24.37 7.11
CA TYR A 474 -1.73 -24.51 8.55
C TYR A 474 -1.07 -23.37 9.34
N TYR A 475 0.11 -22.93 8.91
CA TYR A 475 0.88 -21.86 9.57
C TYR A 475 0.83 -20.50 8.86
N TYR A 476 0.36 -20.44 7.62
CA TYR A 476 0.34 -19.20 6.83
C TYR A 476 -1.08 -18.82 6.44
N PRO A 477 -1.62 -17.67 6.89
CA PRO A 477 -3.04 -17.34 6.70
C PRO A 477 -3.42 -16.96 5.25
N THR A 478 -2.44 -16.86 4.35
CA THR A 478 -2.64 -16.41 2.97
C THR A 478 -1.75 -17.18 1.99
N GLY A 479 -2.31 -17.43 0.81
CA GLY A 479 -1.59 -18.06 -0.30
C GLY A 479 -0.47 -17.23 -0.89
N ASP A 480 -0.48 -15.90 -0.69
CA ASP A 480 0.60 -15.04 -1.23
C ASP A 480 1.94 -15.32 -0.57
N VAL A 481 1.96 -15.79 0.70
CA VAL A 481 3.21 -16.21 1.35
C VAL A 481 3.80 -17.42 0.63
N PHE A 482 2.99 -18.44 0.34
CA PHE A 482 3.46 -19.62 -0.41
C PHE A 482 4.02 -19.22 -1.78
N LEU A 483 3.29 -18.42 -2.55
CA LEU A 483 3.74 -17.96 -3.87
C LEU A 483 5.01 -17.11 -3.81
N TYR A 484 5.14 -16.25 -2.80
CA TYR A 484 6.34 -15.46 -2.55
C TYR A 484 7.56 -16.33 -2.25
N LEU A 485 7.44 -17.28 -1.32
CA LEU A 485 8.53 -18.21 -1.01
C LEU A 485 8.89 -19.07 -2.23
N PHE A 486 7.89 -19.52 -2.99
CA PHE A 486 8.11 -20.32 -4.17
C PHE A 486 8.87 -19.52 -5.24
N SER A 487 8.52 -18.24 -5.44
CA SER A 487 9.26 -17.36 -6.35
C SER A 487 10.73 -17.24 -5.96
N ARG A 488 11.02 -17.09 -4.66
CA ARG A 488 12.38 -17.00 -4.13
C ARG A 488 13.19 -18.29 -4.23
N LEU A 489 12.51 -19.45 -4.15
CA LEU A 489 13.14 -20.74 -4.43
C LEU A 489 13.57 -20.82 -5.90
N LEU A 490 12.69 -20.40 -6.82
CA LEU A 490 12.99 -20.46 -8.25
C LEU A 490 14.04 -19.44 -8.67
N THR A 491 13.91 -18.19 -8.23
CA THR A 491 14.79 -17.08 -8.66
C THR A 491 16.21 -17.23 -8.15
N ALA A 492 16.39 -17.84 -6.97
CA ALA A 492 17.70 -18.22 -6.47
C ALA A 492 18.32 -19.42 -7.22
N ASN A 493 17.53 -20.21 -7.95
CA ASN A 493 17.95 -21.49 -8.53
C ASN A 493 17.43 -21.69 -9.97
N PRO A 494 17.77 -20.81 -10.93
CA PRO A 494 17.20 -20.82 -12.28
C PRO A 494 17.51 -22.09 -13.09
N GLU A 495 18.62 -22.78 -12.79
CA GLU A 495 19.05 -24.01 -13.48
C GLU A 495 18.48 -25.30 -12.87
N SER A 496 17.71 -25.19 -11.78
CA SER A 496 17.18 -26.35 -11.06
C SER A 496 16.13 -27.12 -11.87
N ASP A 497 15.94 -28.40 -11.53
CA ASP A 497 14.85 -29.22 -12.05
C ASP A 497 13.48 -28.64 -11.67
N ILE A 498 13.35 -28.13 -10.45
CA ILE A 498 12.09 -27.51 -10.00
C ILE A 498 11.77 -26.25 -10.80
N TYR A 499 12.75 -25.38 -11.09
CA TYR A 499 12.55 -24.21 -11.95
C TYR A 499 11.99 -24.61 -13.32
N ARG A 500 12.66 -25.56 -13.99
CA ARG A 500 12.24 -26.01 -15.32
C ARG A 500 10.83 -26.58 -15.33
N ARG A 501 10.40 -27.25 -14.25
CA ARG A 501 9.07 -27.85 -14.13
C ARG A 501 7.97 -26.84 -13.80
N THR A 502 8.24 -25.85 -12.95
CA THR A 502 7.17 -25.04 -12.32
C THR A 502 7.23 -23.55 -12.62
N ALA A 503 8.27 -23.01 -13.27
CA ALA A 503 8.39 -21.57 -13.49
C ALA A 503 7.26 -20.98 -14.35
N SER A 504 6.81 -21.68 -15.39
CA SER A 504 5.65 -21.25 -16.21
C SER A 504 4.37 -21.24 -15.38
N LEU A 505 4.14 -22.31 -14.63
CA LEU A 505 2.98 -22.48 -13.76
C LEU A 505 2.93 -21.40 -12.66
N LEU A 506 4.06 -21.11 -12.02
CA LEU A 506 4.13 -20.05 -11.00
C LEU A 506 3.77 -18.68 -11.60
N ARG A 507 4.21 -18.37 -12.81
CA ARG A 507 3.83 -17.11 -13.48
C ARG A 507 2.32 -17.02 -13.68
N GLU A 508 1.69 -18.09 -14.13
CA GLU A 508 0.22 -18.16 -14.28
C GLU A 508 -0.47 -17.92 -12.93
N ARG A 509 -0.03 -18.61 -11.88
CA ARG A 509 -0.57 -18.48 -10.52
C ARG A 509 -0.41 -17.08 -9.93
N LEU A 510 0.70 -16.41 -10.19
CA LEU A 510 0.92 -15.03 -9.79
C LEU A 510 0.00 -14.06 -10.54
N GLN A 511 -0.17 -14.26 -11.86
CA GLN A 511 -1.06 -13.43 -12.67
C GLN A 511 -2.53 -13.54 -12.24
N GLU A 512 -2.99 -14.73 -11.87
CA GLU A 512 -4.35 -14.95 -11.32
C GLU A 512 -4.61 -14.15 -10.03
N ARG A 513 -3.56 -13.90 -9.23
CA ARG A 513 -3.66 -13.16 -7.98
C ARG A 513 -3.58 -11.64 -8.16
N ILE A 514 -3.17 -11.13 -9.33
CA ILE A 514 -3.05 -9.67 -9.53
C ILE A 514 -4.40 -9.01 -9.31
N GLY A 515 -4.44 -8.02 -8.42
CA GLY A 515 -5.64 -7.24 -8.15
C GLY A 515 -6.59 -7.85 -7.11
N THR A 516 -6.35 -9.06 -6.59
CA THR A 516 -7.16 -9.59 -5.47
C THR A 516 -6.92 -8.78 -4.19
N SER A 517 -7.86 -8.84 -3.24
CA SER A 517 -7.69 -8.21 -1.92
C SER A 517 -6.49 -8.80 -1.16
N GLY A 518 -5.94 -8.02 -0.25
CA GLY A 518 -4.86 -8.42 0.65
C GLY A 518 -4.40 -7.23 1.48
N ASP A 519 -3.79 -7.50 2.63
CA ASP A 519 -3.10 -6.49 3.43
C ASP A 519 -1.80 -6.00 2.74
N ALA A 520 -1.11 -5.02 3.34
CA ALA A 520 0.10 -4.45 2.74
C ALA A 520 1.24 -5.49 2.58
N LEU A 521 1.31 -6.51 3.43
CA LEU A 521 2.31 -7.57 3.33
C LEU A 521 1.99 -8.49 2.16
N GLU A 522 0.73 -8.89 2.00
CA GLU A 522 0.26 -9.67 0.85
C GLU A 522 0.53 -8.95 -0.47
N LEU A 523 0.18 -7.66 -0.55
CA LEU A 523 0.41 -6.84 -1.74
C LEU A 523 1.91 -6.73 -2.05
N ALA A 524 2.75 -6.45 -1.03
CA ALA A 524 4.19 -6.34 -1.22
C ALA A 524 4.82 -7.67 -1.68
N MET A 525 4.47 -8.79 -1.03
CA MET A 525 4.93 -10.12 -1.41
C MET A 525 4.53 -10.49 -2.84
N ARG A 526 3.28 -10.21 -3.22
CA ARG A 526 2.78 -10.48 -4.57
C ARG A 526 3.47 -9.62 -5.62
N VAL A 527 3.69 -8.33 -5.35
CA VAL A 527 4.43 -7.42 -6.25
C VAL A 527 5.87 -7.91 -6.43
N ILE A 528 6.57 -8.23 -5.34
CA ILE A 528 7.96 -8.75 -5.41
C ILE A 528 8.00 -10.04 -6.23
N ALA A 529 7.15 -11.02 -5.89
CA ALA A 529 7.11 -12.30 -6.60
C ALA A 529 6.81 -12.15 -8.10
N CYS A 530 5.88 -11.25 -8.45
CA CYS A 530 5.61 -10.90 -9.84
C CYS A 530 6.86 -10.36 -10.53
N LEU A 531 7.51 -9.34 -9.94
CA LEU A 531 8.68 -8.70 -10.52
C LEU A 531 9.85 -9.67 -10.69
N GLU A 532 10.12 -10.51 -9.70
CA GLU A 532 11.16 -11.54 -9.77
C GLU A 532 10.90 -12.56 -10.88
N MET A 533 9.63 -12.87 -11.15
CA MET A 533 9.23 -13.78 -12.23
C MET A 533 9.00 -13.10 -13.58
N GLY A 534 9.29 -11.81 -13.70
CA GLY A 534 9.20 -11.03 -14.94
C GLY A 534 7.79 -10.52 -15.28
N ILE A 535 6.90 -10.41 -14.30
CA ILE A 535 5.52 -9.95 -14.44
C ILE A 535 5.38 -8.54 -13.89
N LYS A 536 4.78 -7.62 -14.67
CA LYS A 536 4.42 -6.28 -14.20
C LYS A 536 3.14 -6.34 -13.37
N ASN A 537 3.17 -5.82 -12.14
CA ASN A 537 2.01 -5.73 -11.26
C ASN A 537 1.74 -4.27 -10.81
N GLU A 538 1.33 -3.43 -11.76
CA GLU A 538 1.01 -2.01 -11.49
C GLU A 538 -0.28 -1.84 -10.68
N VAL A 539 -1.17 -2.84 -10.67
CA VAL A 539 -2.44 -2.79 -9.94
C VAL A 539 -2.18 -2.84 -8.44
N ASP A 540 -1.45 -3.85 -7.97
CA ASP A 540 -1.18 -4.02 -6.54
C ASP A 540 -0.10 -3.05 -6.07
N LEU A 541 0.85 -2.66 -6.94
CA LEU A 541 1.83 -1.61 -6.61
C LEU A 541 1.14 -0.28 -6.26
N ARG A 542 0.13 0.15 -7.05
CA ARG A 542 -0.62 1.38 -6.73
C ARG A 542 -1.36 1.28 -5.41
N LYS A 543 -2.01 0.14 -5.14
CA LYS A 543 -2.69 -0.08 -3.85
C LYS A 543 -1.72 -0.01 -2.68
N LEU A 544 -0.53 -0.60 -2.84
CA LEU A 544 0.53 -0.59 -1.85
C LEU A 544 1.06 0.84 -1.60
N GLU A 545 1.35 1.61 -2.64
CA GLU A 545 1.79 3.01 -2.49
C GLU A 545 0.72 3.88 -1.80
N MET A 546 -0.56 3.64 -2.08
CA MET A 546 -1.65 4.37 -1.44
C MET A 546 -1.88 4.01 0.02
N SER A 547 -1.49 2.81 0.47
CA SER A 547 -1.71 2.31 1.83
C SER A 547 -0.61 2.65 2.83
N GLN A 548 0.45 3.36 2.42
CA GLN A 548 1.47 3.88 3.33
C GLN A 548 0.82 4.79 4.38
N GLN A 549 1.26 4.74 5.62
CA GLN A 549 0.80 5.58 6.73
C GLN A 549 1.56 6.92 6.77
N GLU A 550 1.07 7.88 7.56
CA GLU A 550 1.70 9.21 7.68
C GLU A 550 3.10 9.16 8.30
N ASP A 551 3.37 8.17 9.16
CA ASP A 551 4.68 7.94 9.78
C ASP A 551 5.69 7.24 8.83
N GLY A 552 5.32 7.06 7.56
CA GLY A 552 6.14 6.40 6.53
C GLY A 552 6.07 4.87 6.55
N GLY A 553 5.50 4.25 7.58
CA GLY A 553 5.33 2.81 7.68
C GLY A 553 4.11 2.30 6.91
N TRP A 554 3.92 0.98 6.90
CA TRP A 554 2.66 0.33 6.49
C TRP A 554 2.00 -0.29 7.71
N GLU A 555 0.71 -0.58 7.63
CA GLU A 555 -0.02 -1.29 8.68
C GLU A 555 0.54 -2.69 8.93
N VAL A 556 0.18 -3.29 10.08
CA VAL A 556 0.57 -4.66 10.42
C VAL A 556 0.02 -5.63 9.36
N GLY A 557 0.90 -6.29 8.63
CA GLY A 557 0.58 -7.44 7.80
C GLY A 557 0.74 -8.77 8.55
N TRP A 558 -0.15 -9.72 8.29
CA TRP A 558 -0.27 -10.96 9.06
C TRP A 558 0.50 -12.10 8.40
N LEU A 559 1.78 -12.24 8.76
CA LEU A 559 2.71 -13.19 8.15
C LEU A 559 2.31 -14.65 8.39
N CYS A 560 2.05 -15.03 9.64
CA CYS A 560 1.82 -16.42 10.02
C CYS A 560 0.73 -16.53 11.10
N GLN A 561 0.42 -17.75 11.51
CA GLN A 561 -0.53 -18.05 12.57
C GLN A 561 -0.11 -19.27 13.38
N THR A 562 -0.57 -19.35 14.62
CA THR A 562 -0.44 -20.57 15.41
C THR A 562 -1.30 -21.69 14.81
N GLY A 563 -0.82 -22.93 14.89
CA GLY A 563 -1.46 -24.03 14.19
C GLY A 563 -2.90 -24.35 14.62
N LYS A 564 -3.14 -24.62 15.92
CA LYS A 564 -4.43 -25.14 16.38
C LYS A 564 -5.50 -24.06 16.54
N THR A 565 -5.12 -22.86 16.95
CA THR A 565 -6.03 -21.76 17.27
C THR A 565 -6.11 -20.70 16.17
N SER A 566 -5.26 -20.81 15.13
CA SER A 566 -5.16 -19.83 14.04
C SER A 566 -4.98 -18.41 14.55
N LEU A 567 -4.28 -18.25 15.68
CA LEU A 567 -3.95 -16.93 16.21
C LEU A 567 -2.92 -16.29 15.27
N LYS A 568 -3.35 -15.27 14.53
CA LYS A 568 -2.48 -14.53 13.62
C LYS A 568 -1.32 -13.86 14.36
N ILE A 569 -0.17 -13.82 13.70
CA ILE A 569 1.03 -13.13 14.13
C ILE A 569 1.50 -12.29 12.95
N GLY A 570 1.52 -10.97 13.14
CA GLY A 570 1.87 -10.00 12.11
C GLY A 570 3.04 -9.12 12.54
N ASN A 571 3.73 -8.50 11.58
CA ASN A 571 4.89 -7.67 11.88
C ASN A 571 4.90 -6.42 11.00
N ARG A 572 4.79 -5.25 11.65
CA ARG A 572 4.72 -3.95 10.98
C ARG A 572 6.04 -3.57 10.29
N GLY A 573 7.16 -3.84 10.96
CA GLY A 573 8.49 -3.57 10.43
C GLY A 573 8.79 -4.37 9.17
N LEU A 574 8.49 -5.67 9.21
CA LEU A 574 8.60 -6.56 8.06
C LEU A 574 7.71 -6.11 6.90
N THR A 575 6.45 -5.78 7.20
CA THR A 575 5.50 -5.30 6.19
C THR A 575 6.04 -4.05 5.50
N THR A 576 6.58 -3.10 6.28
CA THR A 576 7.21 -1.89 5.77
C THR A 576 8.45 -2.20 4.93
N ALA A 577 9.33 -3.09 5.40
CA ALA A 577 10.55 -3.48 4.67
C ALA A 577 10.23 -4.13 3.31
N LEU A 578 9.24 -5.03 3.27
CA LEU A 578 8.77 -5.63 2.02
C LEU A 578 8.10 -4.59 1.10
N ALA A 579 7.30 -3.67 1.65
CA ALA A 579 6.66 -2.63 0.86
C ALA A 579 7.70 -1.72 0.18
N VAL A 580 8.69 -1.26 0.95
CA VAL A 580 9.82 -0.47 0.43
C VAL A 580 10.57 -1.24 -0.66
N LYS A 581 10.88 -2.53 -0.43
CA LYS A 581 11.55 -3.39 -1.42
C LYS A 581 10.73 -3.53 -2.70
N ALA A 582 9.42 -3.76 -2.59
CA ALA A 582 8.51 -3.89 -3.73
C ALA A 582 8.50 -2.62 -4.59
N ILE A 583 8.37 -1.44 -3.97
CA ILE A 583 8.35 -0.15 -4.65
C ILE A 583 9.72 0.14 -5.28
N GLU A 584 10.82 -0.16 -4.59
CA GLU A 584 12.17 0.02 -5.13
C GLU A 584 12.42 -0.86 -6.36
N MET A 585 12.03 -2.14 -6.30
CA MET A 585 12.15 -3.08 -7.43
C MET A 585 11.30 -2.62 -8.63
N ALA A 586 10.08 -2.15 -8.39
CA ALA A 586 9.22 -1.64 -9.45
C ALA A 586 9.82 -0.40 -10.14
N ARG A 587 10.44 0.51 -9.38
CA ARG A 587 11.10 1.70 -9.96
C ARG A 587 12.34 1.34 -10.79
N LYS A 588 13.09 0.31 -10.41
CA LYS A 588 14.27 -0.17 -11.18
C LYS A 588 13.91 -0.86 -12.49
N THR A 589 12.67 -1.34 -12.61
CA THR A 589 12.17 -2.09 -13.78
C THR A 589 11.32 -1.23 -14.73
N ARG A 590 11.14 0.06 -14.41
CA ARG A 590 10.36 1.04 -15.21
C ARG A 590 11.15 1.64 -16.36
#